data_AF-A0A239DBS8-F1
#
_entry.id   AF-A0A239DBS8-F1
#
_cell.length_a   1.000
_cell.length_b   1.000
_cell.length_c   1.000
_cell.angle_alpha   90.00
_cell.angle_beta   90.00
_cell.angle_gamma   90.00
#
_symmetry.space_group_name_H-M   'P 1'
#
loop_
_entity.id
_entity.type
_entity.pdbx_description
1 polymer ?
#
loop_
_entity_poly.entity_id
_entity_poly.type
_entity_poly.pdbx_seq_one_letter_code
_entity_poly.pdbx_strand_id
1 'polypeptide(L)' 'MLCLTCHRVRPAASRADYTAERASLIVREGLCTCGAPPGRPWRRQPVRKGAGVPR' A
#
# COMPACT_ATOMS: atom_id res chain seq x y z
N MET A 1 12.03 -5.74 -5.12
CA MET A 1 11.13 -4.85 -4.34
C MET A 1 9.88 -5.55 -3.80
N LEU A 2 9.32 -6.54 -4.50
CA LEU A 2 8.15 -7.27 -4.03
C LEU A 2 8.53 -8.39 -3.05
N CYS A 3 7.62 -8.74 -2.15
CA CYS A 3 7.73 -9.86 -1.23
C CYS A 3 7.38 -11.15 -1.98
N LEU A 4 8.21 -12.19 -1.86
CA LEU A 4 7.97 -13.46 -2.55
C LEU A 4 6.81 -14.28 -1.94
N THR A 5 6.37 -13.93 -0.73
CA THR A 5 5.27 -14.63 -0.04
C THR A 5 3.91 -14.07 -0.45
N CYS A 6 3.78 -12.74 -0.41
CA CYS A 6 2.50 -12.05 -0.65
C CYS A 6 2.47 -11.25 -1.95
N HIS A 7 3.55 -11.26 -2.75
CA HIS A 7 3.68 -10.54 -4.01
C HIS A 7 3.42 -9.01 -3.93
N ARG A 8 3.50 -8.43 -2.72
CA ARG A 8 3.31 -6.98 -2.45
C ARG A 8 4.62 -6.24 -2.22
N VAL A 9 4.63 -4.91 -2.29
CA VAL A 9 5.84 -4.08 -2.17
C VAL A 9 6.43 -4.12 -0.76
N ARG A 10 7.68 -4.59 -0.59
CA ARG A 10 8.38 -4.53 0.71
C ARG A 10 8.57 -3.06 1.12
N PRO A 11 8.48 -2.70 2.41
CA PRO A 11 8.76 -1.34 2.88
C PRO A 11 10.14 -0.83 2.43
N ALA A 12 10.29 0.48 2.28
CA ALA A 12 11.58 1.10 2.00
C ALA A 12 12.46 0.99 3.26
N ALA A 13 13.68 0.47 3.11
CA ALA A 13 14.62 0.37 4.22
C ALA A 13 15.36 1.69 4.47
N SER A 14 15.54 2.49 3.41
CA SER A 14 16.20 3.79 3.46
C SER A 14 15.49 4.84 2.61
N ARG A 15 15.83 6.11 2.79
CA ARG A 15 15.27 7.22 2.00
C ARG A 15 15.61 7.12 0.51
N ALA A 16 16.77 6.56 0.18
CA ALA A 16 17.20 6.33 -1.20
C ALA A 16 16.30 5.32 -1.95
N ASP A 17 15.60 4.45 -1.21
CA ASP A 17 14.65 3.49 -1.80
C ASP A 17 13.32 4.12 -2.23
N TYR A 18 13.03 5.37 -1.83
CA TYR A 18 11.81 6.07 -2.21
C TYR A 18 11.90 6.57 -3.65
N THR A 19 11.59 5.68 -4.59
CA THR A 19 11.51 5.99 -6.02
C THR A 19 10.05 6.08 -6.49
N ALA A 20 9.83 6.82 -7.59
CA ALA A 20 8.51 6.94 -8.22
C ALA A 20 7.96 5.57 -8.70
N GLU A 21 8.84 4.69 -9.18
CA GLU A 21 8.51 3.31 -9.54
C GLU A 21 7.97 2.54 -8.33
N ARG A 22 8.64 2.65 -7.17
CA ARG A 22 8.17 2.03 -5.93
C ARG A 22 6.81 2.59 -5.51
N ALA A 23 6.60 3.89 -5.60
CA ALA A 23 5.31 4.51 -5.29
C ALA A 23 4.18 3.98 -6.20
N SER A 24 4.47 3.83 -7.50
CA SER A 24 3.53 3.27 -8.47
C SER A 24 3.17 1.82 -8.19
N LEU A 25 4.13 1.02 -7.70
CA LEU A 25 3.87 -0.35 -7.26
C LEU A 25 3.03 -0.39 -5.98
N ILE A 26 3.22 0.56 -5.04
CA ILE A 26 2.42 0.62 -3.81
C ILE A 26 0.95 0.90 -4.12
N VAL A 27 0.65 1.78 -5.09
CA VAL A 27 -0.72 2.08 -5.50
C VAL A 27 -1.38 0.87 -6.17
N ARG A 28 -0.64 0.11 -6.98
CA ARG A 28 -1.15 -1.05 -7.72
C ARG A 28 -1.29 -2.31 -6.86
N GLU A 29 -0.22 -2.67 -6.14
CA GLU A 29 -0.12 -3.96 -5.43
C GLU A 29 -0.30 -3.83 -3.91
N GLY A 30 -0.16 -2.63 -3.36
CA GLY A 30 -0.16 -2.39 -1.93
C GLY A 30 1.18 -2.71 -1.25
N LEU A 31 1.29 -2.30 0.02
CA LEU A 31 2.46 -2.60 0.85
C LEU A 31 2.38 -4.01 1.42
N CYS A 32 3.54 -4.66 1.46
CA CYS A 32 3.74 -5.95 2.09
C CYS A 32 3.47 -5.84 3.59
N THR A 33 2.59 -6.73 4.06
CA THR A 33 2.25 -6.89 5.48
C THR A 33 2.94 -8.11 6.11
N CYS A 34 3.63 -8.92 5.30
CA CYS A 34 4.29 -10.15 5.73
C CYS A 34 5.44 -9.92 6.74
N GLY A 35 5.88 -8.67 6.96
CA GLY A 35 6.93 -8.30 7.93
C GLY A 35 6.54 -7.22 8.94
N ALA A 36 5.27 -6.80 9.00
CA ALA A 36 4.83 -5.87 10.05
C ALA A 36 4.43 -6.68 11.30
N PRO A 37 4.90 -6.32 12.52
CA PRO A 37 4.30 -6.87 13.73
C PRO A 37 2.79 -6.59 13.71
N PRO A 38 1.93 -7.49 14.22
CA PRO A 38 0.48 -7.53 13.98
C PRO A 38 -0.34 -6.35 14.55
N GLY A 39 0.27 -5.19 14.86
CA GLY A 39 -0.35 -4.10 15.63
C GLY A 39 -0.87 -2.89 14.86
N ARG A 40 -0.68 -2.77 13.54
CA ARG A 40 -1.25 -1.63 12.79
C ARG A 40 -2.14 -2.10 11.65
N PRO A 41 -3.47 -2.16 11.85
CA PRO A 41 -4.37 -2.27 10.73
C PRO A 41 -4.14 -1.05 9.83
N TRP A 42 -3.64 -1.28 8.62
CA TRP A 42 -3.74 -0.31 7.54
C TRP A 42 -5.23 -0.08 7.34
N ARG A 43 -5.75 0.98 7.97
CA ARG A 43 -7.13 1.43 7.80
C ARG A 43 -7.32 1.57 6.31
N ARG A 44 -8.07 0.66 5.69
CA ARG A 44 -8.64 0.89 4.36
C ARG A 44 -9.41 2.19 4.51
N GLN A 45 -8.85 3.28 4.01
CA GLN A 45 -9.61 4.50 3.81
C GLN A 45 -10.73 4.07 2.86
N PRO A 46 -12.01 4.07 3.27
CA PRO A 46 -13.07 3.92 2.29
C PRO A 46 -12.91 5.12 1.37
N VAL A 47 -12.46 4.86 0.14
CA VAL A 47 -12.63 5.78 -0.97
C VAL A 47 -14.11 6.16 -0.94
N ARG A 48 -14.40 7.40 -0.55
CA ARG A 48 -15.76 7.94 -0.58
C ARG A 48 -16.15 7.96 -2.04
N LYS A 49 -16.79 6.90 -2.50
CA LYS A 49 -17.50 6.88 -3.78
C LYS A 49 -18.58 7.94 -3.59
N GLY A 50 -18.40 9.11 -4.22
CA GLY A 50 -19.41 10.15 -4.26
C GLY A 50 -20.65 9.57 -4.92
N ALA A 51 -21.55 9.03 -4.10
CA ALA A 51 -22.88 8.65 -4.52
C ALA A 51 -23.59 9.96 -4.84
N GLY A 52 -23.92 10.15 -6.11
CA GLY A 52 -24.80 11.22 -6.55
C GLY A 52 -26.09 11.19 -5.72
N VAL A 53 -26.46 12.36 -5.24
CA VAL A 53 -27.81 12.62 -4.71
C VAL A 53 -28.58 13.27 -5.85
N PRO A 54 -29.59 12.60 -6.43
CA PRO A 54 -30.64 13.28 -7.15
C PRO A 54 -31.74 13.69 -6.14
N ARG A 55 -32.10 14.97 -6.11
CA ARG A 55 -33.43 15.45 -5.73
C ARG A 55 -33.78 16.66 -6.57
#